data_AF-A0A7Z8YQ32-F1
#
_entry.id   AF-A0A7Z8YQ32-F1
#
_cell.length_a   1.000
_cell.length_b   1.000
_cell.length_c   1.000
_cell.angle_alpha   90.00
_cell.angle_beta   90.00
_cell.angle_gamma   90.00
#
_symmetry.space_group_name_H-M   'P 1'
#
loop_
_entity.id
_entity.type
_entity.pdbx_description
1 polymer ?
#
loop_
_entity_poly.entity_id
_entity_poly.type
_entity_poly.pdbx_seq_one_letter_code
_entity_poly.pdbx_strand_id
1 'polypeptide(L)'
;MSKLNENVISQIFTFLWKICFKVDDSKSNENRGINIQVLYIFLEEQPQLVDLIDSEKDNFSKNTDKKYYHHLITLFNKYYKIYNNLNDAFKDRFNKIIEEDFKMKALCMFMHRDNSLSEHIENVISYNWSEKKVTDEIRILNNVKDYLEHNGNDDLMKKFCIEIFGKSYSYEVATERFDKLIKPLLNSLEQSDFELLLDKINNNSQIYGRGVKGLYRMAEEDNKKIKNVIDEKNLDIDFTKYPNFRYE
;
A
#
# COMPACT_ATOMS: atom_id res chain seq x y z
N MET A 1 29.61 -4.37 -2.68
CA MET A 1 29.95 -5.79 -2.99
C MET A 1 31.07 -5.96 -4.02
N SER A 2 31.98 -4.98 -4.19
CA SER A 2 32.91 -4.88 -5.34
C SER A 2 34.08 -5.89 -5.40
N LYS A 3 34.09 -6.93 -4.56
CA LYS A 3 35.13 -7.98 -4.53
C LYS A 3 34.63 -9.39 -4.87
N LEU A 4 33.32 -9.57 -5.09
CA LEU A 4 32.75 -10.87 -5.45
C LEU A 4 32.72 -11.03 -6.97
N ASN A 5 33.06 -12.24 -7.45
CA ASN A 5 32.91 -12.61 -8.86
C ASN A 5 31.41 -12.70 -9.22
N GLU A 6 31.04 -12.26 -10.42
CA GLU A 6 29.66 -12.29 -10.94
C GLU A 6 28.97 -13.66 -10.79
N ASN A 7 29.68 -14.76 -11.04
CA ASN A 7 29.13 -16.11 -10.87
C ASN A 7 28.72 -16.38 -9.42
N VAL A 8 29.53 -15.94 -8.44
CA VAL A 8 29.21 -16.07 -7.02
C VAL A 8 28.00 -15.22 -6.67
N ILE A 9 27.90 -14.00 -7.21
CA ILE A 9 26.74 -13.13 -7.00
C ILE A 9 25.47 -13.78 -7.54
N SER A 10 25.51 -14.33 -8.77
CA SER A 10 24.38 -15.04 -9.39
C SER A 10 23.93 -16.25 -8.57
N GLN A 11 24.87 -17.05 -8.07
CA GLN A 11 24.56 -18.21 -7.22
C GLN A 11 23.89 -17.79 -5.90
N ILE A 12 24.41 -16.74 -5.25
CA ILE A 12 23.82 -16.20 -4.02
C ILE A 12 22.42 -15.66 -4.31
N PHE A 13 22.24 -14.91 -5.39
CA PHE A 13 20.94 -14.37 -5.78
C PHE A 13 19.91 -15.47 -6.05
N THR A 14 20.27 -16.50 -6.82
CA THR A 14 19.40 -17.65 -7.08
C THR A 14 19.02 -18.40 -5.79
N PHE A 15 19.97 -18.54 -4.86
CA PHE A 15 19.71 -19.12 -3.55
C PHE A 15 18.75 -18.25 -2.71
N LEU A 16 18.98 -16.94 -2.66
CA LEU A 16 18.11 -15.97 -1.98
C LEU A 16 16.69 -16.00 -2.55
N TRP A 17 16.53 -16.04 -3.87
CA TRP A 17 15.23 -16.16 -4.52
C TRP A 17 14.49 -17.42 -4.05
N LYS A 18 15.20 -18.56 -4.02
CA LYS A 18 14.64 -19.84 -3.62
C LYS A 18 14.12 -19.80 -2.17
N ILE A 19 14.90 -19.27 -1.22
CA ILE A 19 14.47 -19.19 0.19
C ILE A 19 13.34 -18.16 0.39
N CYS A 20 13.30 -17.10 -0.42
CA CYS A 20 12.25 -16.08 -0.32
C CYS A 20 10.91 -16.58 -0.85
N PHE A 21 10.90 -17.33 -1.96
CA PHE A 21 9.67 -17.55 -2.74
C PHE A 21 9.29 -19.01 -2.99
N LYS A 22 10.12 -19.99 -2.60
CA LYS A 22 9.89 -21.40 -2.95
C LYS A 22 10.01 -22.36 -1.78
N VAL A 23 10.91 -22.10 -0.84
CA VAL A 23 11.17 -23.02 0.28
C VAL A 23 10.27 -22.69 1.45
N ASP A 24 9.62 -23.74 1.97
CA ASP A 24 8.80 -23.68 3.17
C ASP A 24 9.44 -24.49 4.29
N ASP A 25 10.32 -23.87 5.05
CA ASP A 25 10.92 -24.45 6.26
C ASP A 25 10.96 -23.42 7.38
N SER A 26 11.04 -23.90 8.62
CA SER A 26 11.00 -23.05 9.83
C SER A 26 12.04 -21.91 9.79
N LYS A 27 13.27 -22.22 9.37
CA LYS A 27 14.38 -21.26 9.38
C LYS A 27 14.22 -20.23 8.27
N SER A 28 13.81 -20.66 7.08
CA SER A 28 13.50 -19.73 5.98
C SER A 28 12.31 -18.84 6.31
N ASN A 29 11.27 -19.38 6.95
CA ASN A 29 10.07 -18.63 7.34
C ASN A 29 10.38 -17.57 8.40
N GLU A 30 11.16 -17.92 9.43
CA GLU A 30 11.60 -16.98 10.48
C GLU A 30 12.41 -15.81 9.91
N ASN A 31 13.26 -16.08 8.91
CA ASN A 31 14.17 -15.08 8.35
C ASN A 31 13.68 -14.47 7.02
N ARG A 32 12.49 -14.81 6.52
CA ARG A 32 12.06 -14.44 5.16
C ARG A 32 12.04 -12.93 4.95
N GLY A 33 11.55 -12.16 5.94
CA GLY A 33 11.55 -10.70 5.86
C GLY A 33 12.95 -10.14 5.63
N ILE A 34 13.93 -10.61 6.40
CA ILE A 34 15.35 -10.21 6.26
C ILE A 34 15.89 -10.65 4.89
N ASN A 35 15.61 -11.89 4.47
CA ASN A 35 16.08 -12.42 3.19
C ASN A 35 15.58 -11.60 2.00
N ILE A 36 14.32 -11.14 2.04
CA ILE A 36 13.75 -10.27 1.00
C ILE A 36 14.45 -8.90 0.98
N GLN A 37 14.77 -8.32 2.16
CA GLN A 37 15.53 -7.08 2.21
C GLN A 37 16.93 -7.23 1.61
N VAL A 38 17.61 -8.34 1.90
CA VAL A 38 18.91 -8.65 1.27
C VAL A 38 18.75 -8.81 -0.25
N LEU A 39 17.68 -9.47 -0.71
CA LEU A 39 17.38 -9.60 -2.14
C LEU A 39 17.18 -8.23 -2.81
N TYR A 40 16.54 -7.26 -2.14
CA TYR A 40 16.45 -5.89 -2.66
C TYR A 40 17.81 -5.22 -2.78
N ILE A 41 18.67 -5.33 -1.77
CA ILE A 41 20.02 -4.75 -1.81
C ILE A 41 20.82 -5.33 -2.99
N PHE A 42 20.68 -6.63 -3.28
CA PHE A 42 21.32 -7.24 -4.45
C PHE A 42 20.83 -6.63 -5.76
N LEU A 43 19.51 -6.42 -5.91
CA LEU A 43 18.94 -5.82 -7.12
C LEU A 43 19.29 -4.34 -7.29
N GLU A 44 19.46 -3.59 -6.20
CA GLU A 44 19.91 -2.19 -6.22
C GLU A 44 21.38 -2.09 -6.65
N GLU A 45 22.23 -2.91 -6.02
CA GLU A 45 23.68 -2.88 -6.26
C GLU A 45 24.07 -3.54 -7.57
N GLN A 46 23.28 -4.51 -8.06
CA GLN A 46 23.57 -5.30 -9.25
C GLN A 46 22.30 -5.45 -10.14
N PRO A 47 21.85 -4.38 -10.81
CA PRO A 47 20.63 -4.39 -11.63
C PRO A 47 20.62 -5.43 -12.76
N GLN A 48 21.79 -5.86 -13.23
CA GLN A 48 21.94 -6.92 -14.24
C GLN A 48 21.41 -8.29 -13.79
N LEU A 49 21.20 -8.49 -12.47
CA LEU A 49 20.56 -9.70 -11.95
C LEU A 49 19.12 -9.88 -12.48
N VAL A 50 18.48 -8.82 -12.96
CA VAL A 50 17.19 -8.94 -13.66
C VAL A 50 17.32 -9.73 -14.96
N ASP A 51 18.45 -9.61 -15.66
CA ASP A 51 18.69 -10.35 -16.91
C ASP A 51 19.01 -11.83 -16.63
N LEU A 52 19.61 -12.15 -15.48
CA LEU A 52 19.76 -13.53 -15.00
C LEU A 52 18.39 -14.23 -14.89
N ILE A 53 17.37 -13.51 -14.39
CA ILE A 53 16.01 -14.06 -14.27
C ILE A 53 15.43 -14.42 -15.63
N ASP A 54 15.71 -13.65 -16.68
CA ASP A 54 15.27 -13.99 -18.05
C ASP A 54 16.04 -15.20 -18.59
N SER A 55 17.36 -15.21 -18.45
CA SER A 55 18.22 -16.30 -18.94
C SER A 55 17.92 -17.65 -18.30
N GLU A 56 17.48 -17.64 -17.03
CA GLU A 56 17.08 -18.84 -16.28
C GLU A 56 15.58 -18.83 -15.91
N LYS A 57 14.71 -18.27 -16.78
CA LYS A 57 13.28 -18.05 -16.46
C LYS A 57 12.55 -19.25 -15.88
N ASP A 58 12.87 -20.43 -16.38
CA ASP A 58 12.27 -21.68 -15.93
C ASP A 58 12.63 -22.03 -14.49
N ASN A 59 13.88 -21.76 -14.09
CA ASN A 59 14.32 -21.91 -12.72
C ASN A 59 13.52 -20.96 -11.83
N PHE A 60 13.50 -19.66 -12.15
CA PHE A 60 12.88 -18.62 -11.33
C PHE A 60 11.35 -18.74 -11.20
N SER A 61 10.66 -19.23 -12.24
CA SER A 61 9.19 -19.27 -12.34
C SER A 61 8.53 -20.52 -11.73
N LYS A 62 9.26 -21.63 -11.59
CA LYS A 62 8.71 -22.90 -11.08
C LYS A 62 8.62 -22.92 -9.54
N ASN A 63 7.65 -23.67 -9.03
CA ASN A 63 7.49 -24.03 -7.62
C ASN A 63 7.25 -22.85 -6.65
N THR A 64 6.79 -21.71 -7.14
CA THR A 64 6.34 -20.61 -6.27
C THR A 64 4.91 -20.90 -5.78
N ASP A 65 4.76 -21.07 -4.47
CA ASP A 65 3.46 -21.21 -3.81
C ASP A 65 2.74 -19.86 -3.70
N LYS A 66 1.41 -19.88 -3.88
CA LYS A 66 0.52 -18.71 -3.73
C LYS A 66 0.71 -17.96 -2.41
N LYS A 67 1.06 -18.64 -1.31
CA LYS A 67 1.28 -17.98 -0.01
C LYS A 67 2.43 -16.96 -0.03
N TYR A 68 3.36 -17.08 -0.98
CA TYR A 68 4.48 -16.15 -1.14
C TYR A 68 4.20 -15.04 -2.16
N TYR A 69 3.03 -15.01 -2.79
CA TYR A 69 2.72 -14.02 -3.82
C TYR A 69 2.73 -12.59 -3.29
N HIS A 70 2.32 -12.37 -2.04
CA HIS A 70 2.40 -11.04 -1.43
C HIS A 70 3.83 -10.48 -1.43
N HIS A 71 4.84 -11.32 -1.17
CA HIS A 71 6.25 -10.91 -1.24
C HIS A 71 6.70 -10.64 -2.68
N LEU A 72 6.24 -11.44 -3.64
CA LEU A 72 6.51 -11.21 -5.06
C LEU A 72 5.85 -9.93 -5.57
N ILE A 73 4.63 -9.62 -5.14
CA ILE A 73 3.94 -8.38 -5.49
C ILE A 73 4.76 -7.18 -5.01
N THR A 74 5.24 -7.18 -3.76
CA THR A 74 6.12 -6.11 -3.26
C THR A 74 7.38 -5.98 -4.12
N LEU A 75 7.98 -7.11 -4.53
CA LEU A 75 9.13 -7.13 -5.42
C LEU A 75 8.80 -6.56 -6.81
N PHE A 76 7.69 -6.95 -7.42
CA PHE A 76 7.28 -6.52 -8.75
C PHE A 76 6.87 -5.05 -8.78
N ASN A 77 6.27 -4.53 -7.71
CA ASN A 77 5.98 -3.11 -7.55
C ASN A 77 7.23 -2.25 -7.67
N LYS A 78 8.38 -2.73 -7.16
CA LYS A 78 9.67 -2.04 -7.26
C LYS A 78 10.42 -2.37 -8.55
N TYR A 79 10.39 -3.63 -8.98
CA TYR A 79 11.16 -4.16 -10.10
C TYR A 79 10.29 -4.92 -11.10
N TYR A 80 9.37 -4.22 -11.77
CA TYR A 80 8.39 -4.83 -12.67
C TYR A 80 9.00 -5.72 -13.79
N LYS A 81 10.21 -5.39 -14.25
CA LYS A 81 10.90 -6.13 -15.32
C LYS A 81 11.12 -7.59 -14.89
N ILE A 82 11.22 -7.85 -13.58
CA ILE A 82 11.25 -9.21 -13.04
C ILE A 82 9.99 -10.00 -13.43
N TYR A 83 8.79 -9.43 -13.24
CA TYR A 83 7.55 -10.11 -13.64
C TYR A 83 7.54 -10.42 -15.14
N ASN A 84 8.00 -9.48 -15.98
CA ASN A 84 8.07 -9.67 -17.43
C ASN A 84 9.02 -10.82 -17.82
N ASN A 85 10.09 -11.03 -17.07
CA ASN A 85 11.09 -12.06 -17.33
C ASN A 85 10.69 -13.46 -16.82
N LEU A 86 9.60 -13.58 -16.05
CA LEU A 86 9.05 -14.88 -15.66
C LEU A 86 8.28 -15.53 -16.83
N ASN A 87 8.18 -16.86 -16.81
CA ASN A 87 7.52 -17.61 -17.87
C ASN A 87 5.99 -17.49 -17.82
N ASP A 88 5.35 -17.76 -18.97
CA ASP A 88 3.90 -17.57 -19.12
C ASP A 88 3.10 -18.47 -18.19
N ALA A 89 3.55 -19.70 -17.96
CA ALA A 89 2.91 -20.60 -17.02
C ALA A 89 2.84 -20.04 -15.59
N PHE A 90 3.86 -19.30 -15.13
CA PHE A 90 3.79 -18.58 -13.86
C PHE A 90 2.81 -17.42 -13.93
N LYS A 91 2.87 -16.59 -14.98
CA LYS A 91 2.01 -15.42 -15.16
C LYS A 91 0.54 -15.82 -15.20
N ASP A 92 0.18 -16.89 -15.90
CA ASP A 92 -1.20 -17.40 -15.98
C ASP A 92 -1.75 -17.80 -14.60
N ARG A 93 -0.96 -18.58 -13.83
CA ARG A 93 -1.34 -18.97 -12.47
C ARG A 93 -1.43 -17.78 -11.53
N PHE A 94 -0.48 -16.85 -11.64
CA PHE A 94 -0.44 -15.64 -10.85
C PHE A 94 -1.67 -14.78 -11.12
N ASN A 95 -1.93 -14.43 -12.38
CA ASN A 95 -3.03 -13.57 -12.79
C ASN A 95 -4.38 -14.15 -12.40
N LYS A 96 -4.59 -15.47 -12.58
CA LYS A 96 -5.81 -16.15 -12.11
C LYS A 96 -6.05 -15.95 -10.61
N ILE A 97 -5.00 -16.09 -9.79
CA ILE A 97 -5.12 -15.90 -8.34
C ILE A 97 -5.42 -14.42 -8.01
N ILE A 98 -4.80 -13.48 -8.72
CA ILE A 98 -5.06 -12.05 -8.54
C ILE A 98 -6.50 -11.67 -8.90
N GLU A 99 -7.07 -12.28 -9.94
CA GLU A 99 -8.47 -12.06 -10.32
C GLU A 99 -9.46 -12.54 -9.27
N GLU A 100 -9.14 -13.64 -8.57
CA GLU A 100 -9.97 -14.23 -7.52
C GLU A 100 -9.82 -13.53 -6.15
N ASP A 101 -8.70 -12.86 -5.89
CA ASP A 101 -8.42 -12.16 -4.63
C ASP A 101 -8.21 -10.65 -4.83
N PHE A 102 -9.29 -9.89 -4.64
CA PHE A 102 -9.25 -8.43 -4.76
C PHE A 102 -8.18 -7.78 -3.86
N LYS A 103 -7.85 -8.36 -2.70
CA LYS A 103 -6.82 -7.79 -1.82
C LYS A 103 -5.44 -7.89 -2.45
N MET A 104 -5.14 -9.03 -3.06
CA MET A 104 -3.89 -9.17 -3.82
C MET A 104 -3.92 -8.26 -5.05
N LYS A 105 -5.06 -8.16 -5.73
CA LYS A 105 -5.25 -7.22 -6.84
C LYS A 105 -4.98 -5.77 -6.45
N ALA A 106 -5.48 -5.32 -5.30
CA ALA A 106 -5.23 -3.99 -4.78
C ALA A 106 -3.73 -3.70 -4.60
N LEU A 107 -2.94 -4.71 -4.25
CA LEU A 107 -1.49 -4.59 -4.08
C LEU A 107 -0.70 -4.66 -5.40
N CYS A 108 -1.27 -5.18 -6.49
CA CYS A 108 -0.61 -5.38 -7.79
C CYS A 108 -0.43 -4.08 -8.60
N MET A 109 0.09 -3.03 -7.97
CA MET A 109 0.29 -1.71 -8.57
C MET A 109 1.17 -1.75 -9.82
N PHE A 110 2.14 -2.67 -9.88
CA PHE A 110 3.01 -2.85 -11.05
C PHE A 110 2.28 -3.19 -12.35
N MET A 111 1.05 -3.71 -12.27
CA MET A 111 0.23 -4.02 -13.44
C MET A 111 -0.47 -2.78 -14.02
N HIS A 112 -0.56 -1.69 -13.26
CA HIS A 112 -1.37 -0.52 -13.56
C HIS A 112 -0.49 0.73 -13.69
N ARG A 113 0.37 0.73 -14.72
CA ARG A 113 1.30 1.83 -14.97
C ARG A 113 0.66 2.91 -15.84
N ASP A 114 1.23 4.11 -15.76
CA ASP A 114 0.79 5.29 -16.50
C ASP A 114 -0.69 5.61 -16.26
N ASN A 115 -1.47 5.86 -17.33
CA ASN A 115 -2.86 6.31 -17.28
C ASN A 115 -3.83 5.31 -16.61
N SER A 116 -3.41 4.05 -16.40
CA SER A 116 -4.25 3.03 -15.74
C SER A 116 -4.15 3.03 -14.21
N LEU A 117 -3.15 3.72 -13.64
CA LEU A 117 -2.93 3.77 -12.19
C LEU A 117 -4.11 4.41 -11.47
N SER A 118 -4.61 5.53 -12.00
CA SER A 118 -5.74 6.25 -11.41
C SER A 118 -7.01 5.40 -11.41
N GLU A 119 -7.30 4.69 -12.51
CA GLU A 119 -8.44 3.77 -12.59
C GLU A 119 -8.34 2.63 -11.57
N HIS A 120 -7.14 2.07 -11.40
CA HIS A 120 -6.91 1.05 -10.39
C HIS A 120 -7.13 1.60 -8.97
N ILE A 121 -6.61 2.79 -8.67
CA ILE A 121 -6.85 3.44 -7.37
C ILE A 121 -8.34 3.69 -7.13
N GLU A 122 -9.10 4.14 -8.13
CA GLU A 122 -10.55 4.30 -8.00
C GLU A 122 -11.26 2.97 -7.73
N ASN A 123 -10.80 1.86 -8.33
CA ASN A 123 -11.31 0.53 -8.01
C ASN A 123 -11.00 0.13 -6.56
N VAL A 124 -9.79 0.39 -6.07
CA VAL A 124 -9.38 0.14 -4.67
C VAL A 124 -10.20 0.99 -3.70
N ILE A 125 -10.45 2.27 -4.03
CA ILE A 125 -11.32 3.18 -3.27
C ILE A 125 -12.76 2.64 -3.25
N SER A 126 -13.25 2.12 -4.37
CA SER A 126 -14.64 1.65 -4.52
C SER A 126 -14.94 0.30 -3.89
N TYR A 127 -13.90 -0.45 -3.51
CA TYR A 127 -14.06 -1.76 -2.88
C TYR A 127 -14.72 -1.67 -1.50
N ASN A 128 -15.57 -2.66 -1.20
CA ASN A 128 -16.16 -2.79 0.12
C ASN A 128 -15.20 -3.46 1.11
N TRP A 129 -14.54 -2.65 1.93
CA TRP A 129 -13.60 -3.13 2.93
C TRP A 129 -14.26 -3.69 4.21
N SER A 130 -15.59 -3.56 4.37
CA SER A 130 -16.29 -3.86 5.63
C SER A 130 -16.30 -5.33 6.05
N GLU A 131 -15.98 -6.26 5.15
CA GLU A 131 -16.09 -7.70 5.40
C GLU A 131 -14.89 -8.28 6.16
N LYS A 132 -13.89 -7.47 6.52
CA LYS A 132 -12.57 -7.95 6.96
C LYS A 132 -12.18 -7.41 8.33
N LYS A 133 -11.18 -8.06 8.93
CA LYS A 133 -10.50 -7.56 10.13
C LYS A 133 -9.80 -6.25 9.78
N VAL A 134 -10.01 -5.23 10.61
CA VAL A 134 -9.46 -3.87 10.45
C VAL A 134 -7.94 -3.89 10.25
N THR A 135 -7.23 -4.77 10.97
CA THR A 135 -5.77 -4.89 10.91
C THR A 135 -5.23 -5.36 9.55
N ASP A 136 -5.95 -6.26 8.86
CA ASP A 136 -5.50 -6.76 7.56
C ASP A 136 -5.72 -5.73 6.46
N GLU A 137 -6.85 -5.02 6.56
CA GLU A 137 -7.23 -3.94 5.66
C GLU A 137 -6.21 -2.80 5.71
N ILE A 138 -5.93 -2.27 6.90
CA ILE A 138 -5.06 -1.10 7.04
C ILE A 138 -3.64 -1.38 6.53
N ARG A 139 -3.16 -2.62 6.68
CA ARG A 139 -1.88 -3.05 6.11
C ARG A 139 -1.86 -2.97 4.59
N ILE A 140 -2.95 -3.38 3.93
CA ILE A 140 -3.06 -3.31 2.47
C ILE A 140 -3.10 -1.84 2.02
N LEU A 141 -3.94 -1.03 2.67
CA LEU A 141 -4.10 0.38 2.34
C LEU A 141 -2.79 1.16 2.52
N ASN A 142 -2.02 0.88 3.58
CA ASN A 142 -0.69 1.47 3.77
C ASN A 142 0.28 1.07 2.65
N ASN A 143 0.27 -0.19 2.19
CA ASN A 143 1.12 -0.58 1.06
C ASN A 143 0.75 0.16 -0.23
N VAL A 144 -0.54 0.44 -0.47
CA VAL A 144 -0.98 1.25 -1.61
C VAL A 144 -0.52 2.70 -1.45
N LYS A 145 -0.73 3.29 -0.27
CA LYS A 145 -0.23 4.64 0.08
C LYS A 145 1.27 4.75 -0.18
N ASP A 146 2.06 3.85 0.40
CA ASP A 146 3.52 3.86 0.31
C ASP A 146 3.99 3.65 -1.13
N TYR A 147 3.27 2.86 -1.94
CA TYR A 147 3.57 2.75 -3.36
C TYR A 147 3.39 4.10 -4.08
N LEU A 148 2.28 4.78 -3.85
CA LEU A 148 1.99 6.07 -4.49
C LEU A 148 3.03 7.13 -4.08
N GLU A 149 3.35 7.20 -2.78
CA GLU A 149 4.36 8.09 -2.21
C GLU A 149 5.74 7.87 -2.85
N HIS A 150 6.24 6.63 -2.87
CA HIS A 150 7.57 6.32 -3.43
C HIS A 150 7.67 6.54 -4.94
N ASN A 151 6.55 6.59 -5.66
CA ASN A 151 6.52 6.82 -7.11
C ASN A 151 6.13 8.27 -7.45
N GLY A 152 6.10 9.19 -6.49
CA GLY A 152 5.82 10.62 -6.72
C GLY A 152 4.38 10.91 -7.15
N ASN A 153 3.42 10.08 -6.75
CA ASN A 153 1.99 10.26 -7.03
C ASN A 153 1.28 10.91 -5.85
N ASP A 154 1.82 12.01 -5.33
CA ASP A 154 1.42 12.60 -4.06
C ASP A 154 -0.05 13.03 -4.04
N ASP A 155 -0.55 13.68 -5.09
CA ASP A 155 -1.95 14.12 -5.15
C ASP A 155 -2.92 12.93 -5.19
N LEU A 156 -2.58 11.89 -5.95
CA LEU A 156 -3.37 10.66 -5.99
C LEU A 156 -3.33 9.93 -4.65
N MET A 157 -2.19 9.93 -3.95
CA MET A 157 -2.04 9.39 -2.60
C MET A 157 -2.92 10.13 -1.60
N LYS A 158 -2.87 11.47 -1.57
CA LYS A 158 -3.67 12.30 -0.66
C LYS A 158 -5.16 12.04 -0.90
N LYS A 159 -5.61 12.09 -2.17
CA LYS A 159 -6.98 11.76 -2.57
C LYS A 159 -7.37 10.36 -2.10
N PHE A 160 -6.53 9.36 -2.37
CA PHE A 160 -6.75 7.98 -1.92
C PHE A 160 -6.96 7.88 -0.41
N CYS A 161 -6.05 8.46 0.39
CA CYS A 161 -6.13 8.42 1.84
C CYS A 161 -7.41 9.09 2.37
N ILE A 162 -7.79 10.25 1.81
CA ILE A 162 -8.98 10.99 2.19
C ILE A 162 -10.26 10.24 1.82
N GLU A 163 -10.35 9.72 0.60
CA GLU A 163 -11.50 8.95 0.13
C GLU A 163 -11.69 7.66 0.93
N ILE A 164 -10.60 6.92 1.19
CA ILE A 164 -10.64 5.72 2.02
C ILE A 164 -11.07 6.07 3.45
N PHE A 165 -10.55 7.15 4.05
CA PHE A 165 -11.00 7.60 5.35
C PHE A 165 -12.49 7.95 5.34
N GLY A 166 -12.97 8.65 4.32
CA GLY A 166 -14.38 8.98 4.12
C GLY A 166 -15.32 7.78 4.03
N LYS A 167 -14.80 6.60 3.65
CA LYS A 167 -15.54 5.33 3.60
C LYS A 167 -15.44 4.50 4.89
N SER A 168 -15.10 5.11 6.01
CA SER A 168 -15.03 4.40 7.30
C SER A 168 -16.40 3.85 7.67
N TYR A 169 -16.48 2.55 7.96
CA TYR A 169 -17.75 1.85 8.23
C TYR A 169 -17.99 1.57 9.72
N SER A 170 -17.06 1.94 10.59
CA SER A 170 -17.21 1.88 12.05
C SER A 170 -16.36 2.95 12.73
N TYR A 171 -16.65 3.24 14.00
CA TYR A 171 -15.86 4.16 14.83
C TYR A 171 -14.40 3.72 15.01
N GLU A 172 -14.17 2.41 15.16
CA GLU A 172 -12.83 1.83 15.26
C GLU A 172 -12.05 2.04 13.96
N VAL A 173 -12.66 1.74 12.81
CA VAL A 173 -12.06 1.92 11.49
C VAL A 173 -11.76 3.39 11.21
N ALA A 174 -12.67 4.30 11.57
CA ALA A 174 -12.44 5.74 11.45
C ALA A 174 -11.25 6.19 12.30
N THR A 175 -11.07 5.63 13.50
CA THR A 175 -9.93 5.93 14.37
C THR A 175 -8.62 5.45 13.73
N GLU A 176 -8.58 4.19 13.31
CA GLU A 176 -7.39 3.58 12.69
C GLU A 176 -7.01 4.29 11.39
N ARG A 177 -7.97 4.54 10.49
CA ARG A 177 -7.73 5.24 9.22
C ARG A 177 -7.29 6.69 9.46
N PHE A 178 -7.83 7.39 10.45
CA PHE A 178 -7.32 8.71 10.79
C PHE A 178 -5.85 8.64 11.22
N ASP A 179 -5.51 7.73 12.14
CA ASP A 179 -4.16 7.64 12.70
C ASP A 179 -3.10 7.21 11.68
N LYS A 180 -3.46 6.31 10.76
CA LYS A 180 -2.53 5.74 9.78
C LYS A 180 -2.51 6.45 8.44
N LEU A 181 -3.64 7.02 8.00
CA LEU A 181 -3.77 7.60 6.65
C LEU A 181 -3.84 9.12 6.66
N ILE A 182 -4.62 9.73 7.57
CA ILE A 182 -4.86 11.18 7.54
C ILE A 182 -3.84 11.96 8.35
N LYS A 183 -3.64 11.59 9.63
CA LYS A 183 -2.76 12.29 10.55
C LYS A 183 -1.33 12.50 10.01
N PRO A 184 -0.69 11.50 9.36
CA PRO A 184 0.65 11.69 8.80
C PRO A 184 0.70 12.70 7.64
N LEU A 185 -0.42 12.93 6.96
CA LEU A 185 -0.50 13.77 5.76
C LEU A 185 -0.90 15.22 6.05
N LEU A 186 -1.42 15.55 7.24
CA LEU A 186 -2.01 16.87 7.51
C LEU A 186 -1.10 18.05 7.09
N ASN A 187 0.20 17.94 7.34
CA ASN A 187 1.16 18.99 7.00
C ASN A 187 1.41 19.14 5.49
N SER A 188 1.17 18.10 4.69
CA SER A 188 1.34 18.14 3.22
C SER A 188 0.04 18.43 2.47
N LEU A 189 -1.11 18.45 3.16
CA LEU A 189 -2.40 18.79 2.54
C LEU A 189 -2.47 20.27 2.15
N GLU A 190 -3.11 20.52 1.03
CA GLU A 190 -3.44 21.84 0.51
C GLU A 190 -4.93 22.15 0.71
N GLN A 191 -5.36 23.37 0.34
CA GLN A 191 -6.74 23.81 0.57
C GLN A 191 -7.77 22.85 -0.03
N SER A 192 -7.60 22.42 -1.28
CA SER A 192 -8.52 21.48 -1.93
C SER A 192 -8.57 20.12 -1.24
N ASP A 193 -7.44 19.67 -0.67
CA ASP A 193 -7.39 18.41 0.09
C ASP A 193 -8.18 18.54 1.41
N PHE A 194 -8.04 19.67 2.10
CA PHE A 194 -8.81 19.94 3.31
C PHE A 194 -10.30 20.08 3.01
N GLU A 195 -10.69 20.75 1.93
CA GLU A 195 -12.09 20.84 1.50
C GLU A 195 -12.69 19.45 1.24
N LEU A 196 -11.94 18.56 0.59
CA LEU A 196 -12.33 17.16 0.40
C LEU A 196 -12.42 16.42 1.75
N LEU A 197 -11.42 16.56 2.62
CA LEU A 197 -11.39 15.89 3.93
C LEU A 197 -12.58 16.33 4.80
N LEU A 198 -12.87 17.62 4.83
CA LEU A 198 -14.00 18.18 5.57
C LEU A 198 -15.34 17.69 5.01
N ASP A 199 -15.48 17.59 3.68
CA ASP A 199 -16.66 16.98 3.06
C ASP A 199 -16.83 15.52 3.50
N LYS A 200 -15.77 14.72 3.49
CA LYS A 200 -15.81 13.31 3.93
C LYS A 200 -16.16 13.17 5.40
N ILE A 201 -15.60 14.01 6.27
CA ILE A 201 -15.94 14.04 7.69
C ILE A 201 -17.42 14.41 7.87
N ASN A 202 -17.87 15.45 7.17
CA ASN A 202 -19.22 15.99 7.34
C ASN A 202 -20.32 15.00 6.94
N ASN A 203 -20.05 14.16 5.94
CA ASN A 203 -21.04 13.26 5.35
C ASN A 203 -21.01 11.82 5.90
N ASN A 204 -20.12 11.49 6.83
CA ASN A 204 -20.03 10.14 7.41
C ASN A 204 -20.20 10.13 8.94
N SER A 205 -21.32 9.57 9.40
CA SER A 205 -21.65 9.46 10.83
C SER A 205 -20.69 8.60 11.64
N GLN A 206 -19.98 7.67 11.01
CA GLN A 206 -18.93 6.87 11.65
C GLN A 206 -17.66 7.69 11.92
N ILE A 207 -17.56 8.88 11.33
CA ILE A 207 -16.46 9.81 11.55
C ILE A 207 -16.92 10.91 12.51
N TYR A 208 -17.93 11.71 12.13
CA TYR A 208 -18.36 12.85 12.95
C TYR A 208 -19.10 12.45 14.24
N GLY A 209 -19.76 11.28 14.26
CA GLY A 209 -20.53 10.80 15.41
C GLY A 209 -19.70 10.07 16.47
N ARG A 210 -18.37 10.00 16.30
CA ARG A 210 -17.48 9.21 17.15
C ARG A 210 -17.29 9.86 18.53
N GLY A 211 -17.34 9.03 19.58
CA GLY A 211 -17.09 9.44 20.97
C GLY A 211 -18.33 9.89 21.76
N VAL A 212 -19.50 10.01 21.12
CA VAL A 212 -20.76 10.44 21.78
C VAL A 212 -21.20 9.49 22.91
N LYS A 213 -20.74 8.23 22.91
CA LYS A 213 -21.08 7.20 23.92
C LYS A 213 -19.89 6.78 24.81
N GLY A 214 -18.79 7.53 24.80
CA GLY A 214 -17.64 7.33 25.71
C GLY A 214 -16.77 6.07 25.46
N LEU A 215 -17.05 5.26 24.45
CA LEU A 215 -16.29 4.04 24.13
C LEU A 215 -15.14 4.24 23.12
N TYR A 216 -15.09 5.39 22.45
CA TYR A 216 -14.15 5.67 21.37
C TYR A 216 -13.61 7.11 21.48
N ARG A 217 -12.44 7.36 20.89
CA ARG A 217 -11.83 8.70 20.78
C ARG A 217 -12.83 9.70 20.18
N MET A 218 -12.94 10.89 20.76
CA MET A 218 -13.89 11.90 20.28
C MET A 218 -13.51 12.38 18.88
N ALA A 219 -14.50 12.58 18.00
CA ALA A 219 -14.25 13.18 16.67
C ALA A 219 -13.59 14.56 16.80
N GLU A 220 -14.00 15.32 17.82
CA GLU A 220 -13.50 16.66 18.15
C GLU A 220 -11.99 16.68 18.39
N GLU A 221 -11.40 15.65 18.99
CA GLU A 221 -9.94 15.58 19.20
C GLU A 221 -9.15 15.52 17.89
N ASP A 222 -9.69 14.84 16.88
CA ASP A 222 -9.06 14.74 15.57
C ASP A 222 -9.34 15.98 14.73
N ASN A 223 -10.56 16.51 14.81
CA ASN A 223 -10.96 17.75 14.15
C ASN A 223 -10.17 18.96 14.65
N LYS A 224 -9.83 19.01 15.96
CA LYS A 224 -8.91 20.02 16.52
C LYS A 224 -7.54 20.00 15.85
N LYS A 225 -6.98 18.81 15.60
CA LYS A 225 -5.68 18.68 14.90
C LYS A 225 -5.79 19.21 13.46
N ILE A 226 -6.87 18.87 12.76
CA ILE A 226 -7.13 19.36 11.39
C ILE A 226 -7.25 20.89 11.40
N LYS A 227 -8.07 21.44 12.31
CA LYS A 227 -8.32 22.88 12.42
C LYS A 227 -7.03 23.66 12.71
N ASN A 228 -6.22 23.17 13.65
CA ASN A 228 -4.95 23.80 13.98
C ASN A 228 -4.02 23.90 12.75
N VAL A 229 -3.91 22.82 11.96
CA VAL A 229 -3.06 22.85 10.75
C VAL A 229 -3.62 23.79 9.67
N ILE A 230 -4.94 23.85 9.51
CA ILE A 230 -5.59 24.80 8.60
C ILE A 230 -5.26 26.25 9.01
N ASP A 231 -5.37 26.55 10.31
CA ASP A 231 -5.10 27.89 10.86
C ASP A 231 -3.61 28.25 10.74
N GLU A 232 -2.70 27.33 11.09
CA GLU A 232 -1.26 27.51 10.97
C GLU A 232 -0.83 27.80 9.53
N LYS A 233 -1.51 27.18 8.55
CA LYS A 233 -1.29 27.40 7.11
C LYS A 233 -2.01 28.65 6.57
N ASN A 234 -2.85 29.31 7.36
CA ASN A 234 -3.70 30.43 6.94
C ASN A 234 -4.54 30.11 5.69
N LEU A 235 -5.16 28.93 5.63
CA LEU A 235 -6.00 28.55 4.48
C LEU A 235 -7.40 29.17 4.60
N ASP A 236 -7.96 29.60 3.47
CA ASP A 236 -9.28 30.22 3.40
C ASP A 236 -10.38 29.15 3.27
N ILE A 237 -10.79 28.59 4.42
CA ILE A 237 -11.82 27.55 4.48
C ILE A 237 -13.08 28.09 5.15
N ASP A 238 -14.20 28.02 4.41
CA ASP A 238 -15.52 28.30 4.94
C ASP A 238 -16.08 27.09 5.71
N PHE A 239 -15.80 27.06 7.01
CA PHE A 239 -16.29 26.00 7.91
C PHE A 239 -17.82 25.92 8.01
N THR A 240 -18.56 26.96 7.61
CA THR A 240 -20.03 26.95 7.67
C THR A 240 -20.66 25.95 6.70
N LYS A 241 -19.91 25.52 5.67
CA LYS A 241 -20.29 24.46 4.73
C LYS A 241 -20.27 23.06 5.36
N TYR A 242 -19.65 22.90 6.54
CA TYR A 242 -19.40 21.59 7.17
C TYR A 242 -20.01 21.54 8.59
N PRO A 243 -21.35 21.56 8.73
CA PRO A 243 -22.04 21.66 10.03
C PRO A 243 -21.77 20.49 10.99
N ASN A 244 -21.34 19.33 10.49
CA ASN A 244 -20.98 18.17 11.32
C ASN A 244 -19.49 18.17 11.74
N PHE A 245 -18.67 19.08 11.23
CA PHE A 245 -17.28 19.23 11.64
C PHE A 245 -17.18 20.05 12.93
N ARG A 246 -17.17 19.36 14.08
CA ARG A 246 -17.07 19.98 15.41
C ARG A 246 -15.64 19.93 15.93
N TYR A 247 -15.13 21.06 16.43
CA TYR A 247 -13.73 21.22 16.86
C TYR A 247 -13.57 22.06 18.13
N GLU A 248 -14.67 22.36 18.83
CA GLU A 248 -14.67 23.06 20.13
C GLU A 248 -14.22 22.15 21.27
#